data_AF-A0A392NDL0-F1
#
_entry.id   AF-A0A392NDL0-F1
#
_cell.length_a   1.000
_cell.length_b   1.000
_cell.length_c   1.000
_cell.angle_alpha   90.00
_cell.angle_beta   90.00
_cell.angle_gamma   90.00
#
_symmetry.space_group_name_H-M   'P 1'
#
loop_
_entity.id
_entity.type
_entity.pdbx_description
1 polymer ?
#
loop_
_entity_poly.entity_id
_entity_poly.type
_entity_poly.pdbx_seq_one_letter_code
_entity_poly.pdbx_strand_id
1 'polypeptide(L)'
;YPNTPGIWTKEQVEAWKPIVDAVHAKGGTFFCQIWHVGRVSDSVYQPNGQAPVSSTDRLLTPQIGGDGTQMSQFTQPRRLTTEEIPNIVNDFRLAARNAIEAGFDGVEIHGAHGYLLEQFMKDKANDRTDEYGGSLENRCRFTLEIVEAVTNEI
;
A
#
# COMPACT_ATOMS: atom_id res chain seq x y z
N TYR A 1 1.99 -7.62 -7.91
CA TYR A 1 0.88 -7.74 -8.87
C TYR A 1 1.41 -7.41 -10.25
N PRO A 2 1.10 -8.19 -11.28
CA PRO A 2 1.52 -7.89 -12.63
C PRO A 2 0.68 -6.73 -13.21
N ASN A 3 1.31 -5.88 -14.02
CA ASN A 3 0.66 -4.84 -14.83
C ASN A 3 -0.23 -3.84 -14.06
N THR A 4 0.03 -3.63 -12.77
CA THR A 4 -0.61 -2.56 -11.98
C THR A 4 0.17 -1.26 -12.15
N PRO A 5 -0.49 -0.11 -12.37
CA PRO A 5 0.22 1.14 -12.57
C PRO A 5 0.86 1.64 -11.28
N GLY A 6 1.88 2.49 -11.43
CA GLY A 6 2.53 3.18 -10.32
C GLY A 6 2.35 4.69 -10.40
N ILE A 7 2.84 5.39 -9.37
CA ILE A 7 2.87 6.86 -9.28
C ILE A 7 4.12 7.35 -8.53
N TRP A 8 5.22 6.59 -8.59
CA TRP A 8 6.47 6.90 -7.86
C TRP A 8 7.62 7.33 -8.78
N THR A 9 7.43 7.28 -10.10
CA THR A 9 8.41 7.78 -11.09
C THR A 9 7.83 8.93 -11.90
N LYS A 10 8.70 9.80 -12.40
CA LYS A 10 8.29 10.89 -13.31
C LYS A 10 7.60 10.37 -14.57
N GLU A 11 8.09 9.28 -15.15
CA GLU A 11 7.48 8.67 -16.34
C GLU A 11 6.04 8.23 -16.08
N GLN A 12 5.76 7.62 -14.93
CA GLN A 12 4.41 7.26 -14.52
C GLN A 12 3.52 8.50 -14.34
N VAL A 13 4.02 9.55 -13.69
CA VAL A 13 3.28 10.82 -13.51
C VAL A 13 2.89 11.42 -14.86
N GLU A 14 3.83 11.54 -15.80
CA GLU A 14 3.52 12.04 -17.14
C GLU A 14 2.54 11.15 -17.90
N ALA A 15 2.62 9.82 -17.72
CA ALA A 15 1.70 8.88 -18.34
C ALA A 15 0.26 8.97 -17.78
N TRP A 16 0.10 9.42 -16.53
CA TRP A 16 -1.22 9.64 -15.93
C TRP A 16 -1.91 10.91 -16.41
N LYS A 17 -1.17 11.98 -16.71
CA LYS A 17 -1.73 13.28 -17.15
C LYS A 17 -2.77 13.17 -18.29
N PRO A 18 -2.50 12.51 -19.43
CA PRO A 18 -3.51 12.42 -20.49
C PRO A 18 -4.77 11.63 -20.09
N ILE A 19 -4.66 10.73 -19.12
CA ILE A 19 -5.81 9.98 -18.58
C ILE A 19 -6.68 10.90 -17.73
N VAL A 20 -6.05 11.65 -16.83
CA VAL A 20 -6.72 12.64 -15.98
C VAL A 20 -7.38 13.73 -16.83
N ASP A 21 -6.64 14.31 -17.79
CA ASP A 21 -7.14 15.32 -18.72
C ASP A 21 -8.39 14.83 -19.47
N ALA A 22 -8.39 13.56 -19.89
CA ALA A 22 -9.53 12.98 -20.60
C ALA A 22 -10.78 12.85 -19.69
N VAL A 23 -10.61 12.55 -18.39
CA VAL A 23 -11.71 12.52 -17.42
C VAL A 23 -12.23 13.94 -17.15
N HIS A 24 -11.33 14.90 -16.95
CA HIS A 24 -11.68 16.31 -16.74
C HIS A 24 -12.35 16.94 -17.96
N ALA A 25 -11.94 16.58 -19.18
CA ALA A 25 -12.60 17.01 -20.42
C ALA A 25 -14.07 16.55 -20.52
N LYS A 26 -14.49 15.58 -19.69
CA LYS A 26 -15.89 15.13 -19.53
C LYS A 26 -16.57 15.69 -18.28
N GLY A 27 -15.91 16.58 -17.55
CA GLY A 27 -16.42 17.17 -16.30
C GLY A 27 -16.42 16.20 -15.11
N GLY A 28 -15.65 15.11 -15.17
CA GLY A 28 -15.53 14.16 -14.08
C GLY A 28 -14.57 14.64 -12.99
N THR A 29 -14.76 14.12 -11.78
CA THR A 29 -13.80 14.20 -10.66
C THR A 29 -13.12 12.86 -10.51
N PHE A 30 -11.80 12.84 -10.31
CA PHE A 30 -11.00 11.62 -10.32
C PHE A 30 -9.95 11.60 -9.22
N PHE A 31 -10.00 10.57 -8.37
CA PHE A 31 -9.08 10.38 -7.25
C PHE A 31 -8.15 9.20 -7.54
N CYS A 32 -6.87 9.34 -7.19
CA CYS A 32 -5.88 8.27 -7.30
C CYS A 32 -5.88 7.44 -6.01
N GLN A 33 -6.20 6.14 -6.09
CA GLN A 33 -6.05 5.25 -4.94
C GLN A 33 -4.57 4.84 -4.77
N ILE A 34 -3.95 5.23 -3.65
CA ILE A 34 -2.57 4.89 -3.30
C ILE A 34 -2.55 3.58 -2.53
N TRP A 35 -1.70 2.64 -2.97
CA TRP A 35 -1.76 1.26 -2.52
C TRP A 35 -0.38 0.69 -2.23
N HIS A 36 -0.25 0.05 -1.06
CA HIS A 36 0.87 -0.81 -0.72
C HIS A 36 0.36 -2.18 -0.29
N VAL A 37 0.73 -3.23 -1.02
CA VAL A 37 0.11 -4.56 -0.91
C VAL A 37 0.58 -5.35 0.32
N GLY A 38 1.76 -5.01 0.84
CA GLY A 38 2.37 -5.71 1.96
C GLY A 38 2.61 -7.19 1.65
N ARG A 39 2.25 -8.10 2.56
CA ARG A 39 2.44 -9.55 2.37
C ARG A 39 1.54 -10.21 1.31
N VAL A 40 0.58 -9.51 0.73
CA VAL A 40 -0.21 -10.02 -0.41
C VAL A 40 0.60 -9.84 -1.69
N SER A 41 1.76 -10.47 -1.74
CA SER A 41 2.75 -10.30 -2.80
C SER A 41 3.66 -11.52 -2.89
N ASP A 42 4.51 -11.52 -3.91
CA ASP A 42 5.51 -12.56 -4.13
C ASP A 42 6.87 -11.92 -4.46
N SER A 43 7.96 -12.61 -4.12
CA SER A 43 9.34 -12.20 -4.40
C SER A 43 9.58 -11.84 -5.86
N VAL A 44 8.90 -12.48 -6.82
CA VAL A 44 9.00 -12.13 -8.25
C VAL A 44 8.59 -10.69 -8.56
N TYR A 45 7.74 -10.09 -7.71
CA TYR A 45 7.30 -8.70 -7.84
C TYR A 45 8.09 -7.73 -6.96
N GLN A 46 9.06 -8.21 -6.17
CA GLN A 46 9.86 -7.37 -5.30
C GLN A 46 11.17 -6.96 -5.97
N PRO A 47 11.68 -5.74 -5.73
CA PRO A 47 13.01 -5.35 -6.15
C PRO A 47 14.04 -6.37 -5.70
N ASN A 48 14.91 -6.81 -6.61
CA ASN A 48 15.98 -7.79 -6.34
C ASN A 48 15.49 -9.12 -5.74
N GLY A 49 14.24 -9.52 -6.00
CA GLY A 49 13.70 -10.80 -5.52
C GLY A 49 13.54 -10.89 -4.00
N GLN A 50 13.48 -9.76 -3.30
CA GLN A 50 13.39 -9.73 -1.84
C GLN A 50 12.04 -10.26 -1.32
N ALA A 51 11.98 -10.58 -0.03
CA ALA A 51 10.71 -10.88 0.62
C ALA A 51 9.83 -9.63 0.68
N PRO A 52 8.51 -9.74 0.43
CA PRO A 52 7.59 -8.63 0.64
C PRO A 52 7.53 -8.24 2.11
N VAL A 53 7.16 -7.01 2.41
CA VAL A 53 7.14 -6.48 3.79
C VAL A 53 5.75 -6.54 4.43
N SER A 54 5.69 -6.62 5.76
CA SER A 54 4.42 -6.59 6.51
C SER A 54 4.61 -6.17 7.96
N SER A 55 3.50 -6.10 8.71
CA SER A 55 3.52 -5.99 10.18
C SER A 55 4.05 -7.25 10.87
N THR A 56 4.07 -8.38 10.15
CA THR A 56 4.39 -9.73 10.64
C THR A 56 5.30 -10.50 9.67
N ASP A 57 5.95 -11.55 10.15
CA ASP A 57 6.70 -12.54 9.36
C ASP A 57 5.87 -13.81 9.05
N ARG A 58 4.61 -13.83 9.49
CA ARG A 58 3.67 -14.93 9.22
C ARG A 58 3.19 -14.91 7.77
N LEU A 59 3.32 -16.05 7.11
CA LEU A 59 2.76 -16.30 5.77
C LEU A 59 1.23 -16.12 5.76
N LEU A 60 0.67 -15.71 4.62
CA LEU A 60 -0.78 -15.76 4.41
C LEU A 60 -1.26 -17.22 4.46
N THR A 61 -2.35 -17.46 5.19
CA THR A 61 -3.02 -18.75 5.13
C THR A 61 -3.45 -19.03 3.68
N PRO A 62 -3.07 -20.17 3.08
CA PRO A 62 -3.44 -20.47 1.71
C PRO A 62 -4.95 -20.42 1.53
N GLN A 63 -5.44 -19.68 0.52
CA GLN A 63 -6.81 -19.84 0.08
C GLN A 63 -6.86 -21.11 -0.78
N ILE A 64 -7.57 -22.12 -0.29
CA ILE A 64 -7.89 -23.31 -1.07
C ILE A 64 -9.03 -22.89 -2.00
N GLY A 65 -8.79 -22.91 -3.30
CA GLY A 65 -9.84 -22.68 -4.31
C GLY A 65 -10.96 -23.71 -4.16
N GLY A 66 -12.17 -23.38 -4.63
CA GLY A 66 -13.32 -24.30 -4.58
C GLY A 66 -13.10 -25.63 -5.32
N ASP A 67 -12.06 -25.71 -6.16
CA ASP A 67 -11.60 -26.88 -6.91
C ASP A 67 -10.44 -27.63 -6.23
N GLY A 68 -10.03 -27.22 -5.02
CA GLY A 68 -8.90 -27.79 -4.29
C GLY A 68 -7.52 -27.31 -4.75
N THR A 69 -7.45 -26.37 -5.71
CA THR A 69 -6.17 -25.78 -6.13
C THR A 69 -5.69 -24.75 -5.11
N GLN A 70 -4.39 -24.77 -4.81
CA GLN A 70 -3.78 -23.77 -3.95
C GLN A 70 -3.67 -22.46 -4.74
N MET A 71 -4.50 -21.46 -4.42
CA MET A 71 -4.39 -20.16 -5.06
C MET A 71 -3.11 -19.47 -4.58
N SER A 72 -2.22 -19.18 -5.55
CA SER A 72 -0.99 -18.36 -5.46
C SER A 72 -0.03 -18.70 -4.30
N GLN A 73 1.19 -19.11 -4.64
CA GLN A 73 2.29 -19.10 -3.68
C GLN A 73 2.58 -17.64 -3.31
N PHE A 74 2.22 -17.23 -2.10
CA PHE A 74 2.73 -16.00 -1.51
C PHE A 74 4.11 -16.28 -0.93
N THR A 75 5.02 -15.31 -1.04
CA THR A 75 6.34 -15.41 -0.39
C THR A 75 6.18 -15.06 1.09
N GLN A 76 6.92 -15.75 1.98
CA GLN A 76 6.97 -15.41 3.40
C GLN A 76 7.41 -13.95 3.58
N PRO A 77 6.63 -13.10 4.26
CA PRO A 77 7.00 -11.69 4.38
C PRO A 77 8.11 -11.49 5.40
N ARG A 78 8.81 -10.37 5.26
CA ARG A 78 9.68 -9.82 6.29
C ARG A 78 8.89 -8.81 7.12
N ARG A 79 8.97 -8.95 8.45
CA ARG A 79 8.46 -7.92 9.36
C ARG A 79 9.27 -6.63 9.18
N LEU A 80 8.59 -5.51 9.00
CA LEU A 80 9.23 -4.19 9.01
C LEU A 80 9.85 -3.93 10.38
N THR A 81 11.06 -3.40 10.42
CA THR A 81 11.58 -2.80 11.65
C THR A 81 10.84 -1.49 11.92
N THR A 82 10.86 -1.03 13.17
CA THR A 82 10.22 0.23 13.56
C THR A 82 10.78 1.41 12.77
N GLU A 83 12.09 1.40 12.51
CA GLU A 83 12.82 2.46 11.82
C GLU A 83 12.53 2.53 10.31
N GLU A 84 11.98 1.45 9.73
CA GLU A 84 11.59 1.42 8.32
C GLU A 84 10.21 2.06 8.07
N ILE A 85 9.35 2.11 9.09
CA ILE A 85 7.97 2.60 8.94
C ILE A 85 7.89 4.05 8.47
N PRO A 86 8.71 5.00 9.01
CA PRO A 86 8.72 6.38 8.51
C PRO A 86 9.04 6.51 7.02
N ASN A 87 9.82 5.59 6.44
CA ASN A 87 10.11 5.61 5.00
C ASN A 87 8.86 5.32 4.18
N ILE A 88 8.03 4.35 4.61
CA ILE A 88 6.77 4.04 3.92
C ILE A 88 5.77 5.18 4.08
N VAL A 89 5.70 5.82 5.25
CA VAL A 89 4.90 7.04 5.44
C VAL A 89 5.31 8.10 4.39
N ASN A 90 6.61 8.31 4.22
CA ASN A 90 7.13 9.23 3.21
C ASN A 90 6.84 8.79 1.77
N ASP A 91 6.82 7.49 1.47
CA ASP A 91 6.44 6.98 0.14
C ASP A 91 4.97 7.30 -0.19
N PHE A 92 4.04 7.17 0.77
CA PHE A 92 2.65 7.59 0.59
C PHE A 92 2.54 9.11 0.39
N ARG A 93 3.29 9.90 1.18
CA ARG A 93 3.37 11.36 1.03
C ARG A 93 3.82 11.76 -0.39
N LEU A 94 4.90 11.16 -0.88
CA LEU A 94 5.42 11.42 -2.22
C LEU A 94 4.46 10.96 -3.31
N ALA A 95 3.82 9.79 -3.14
CA ALA A 95 2.80 9.31 -4.07
C ALA A 95 1.61 10.27 -4.16
N ALA A 96 1.20 10.87 -3.03
CA ALA A 96 0.12 11.86 -3.01
C ALA A 96 0.50 13.14 -3.76
N ARG A 97 1.70 13.69 -3.51
CA ARG A 97 2.24 14.82 -4.30
C ARG A 97 2.24 14.51 -5.80
N ASN A 98 2.76 13.34 -6.17
CA ASN A 98 2.86 12.92 -7.56
C ASN A 98 1.48 12.73 -8.21
N ALA A 99 0.47 12.29 -7.47
CA ALA A 99 -0.90 12.22 -7.95
C ALA A 99 -1.47 13.62 -8.25
N ILE A 100 -1.23 14.61 -7.38
CA ILE A 100 -1.62 16.00 -7.65
C ILE A 100 -0.84 16.58 -8.84
N GLU A 101 0.45 16.26 -8.99
CA GLU A 101 1.25 16.67 -10.16
C GLU A 101 0.72 16.04 -11.47
N ALA A 102 0.18 14.82 -11.41
CA ALA A 102 -0.50 14.17 -12.53
C ALA A 102 -1.90 14.76 -12.83
N GLY A 103 -2.41 15.64 -11.95
CA GLY A 103 -3.67 16.36 -12.12
C GLY A 103 -4.87 15.72 -11.41
N PHE A 104 -4.71 14.65 -10.63
CA PHE A 104 -5.83 14.07 -9.89
C PHE A 104 -6.45 15.10 -8.93
N ASP A 105 -7.76 15.01 -8.71
CA ASP A 105 -8.49 15.93 -7.81
C ASP A 105 -8.26 15.62 -6.33
N GLY A 106 -7.67 14.45 -6.04
CA GLY A 106 -7.36 14.00 -4.70
C GLY A 106 -6.85 12.57 -4.70
N VAL A 107 -6.68 12.02 -3.49
CA VAL A 107 -6.17 10.67 -3.29
C VAL A 107 -7.06 9.89 -2.34
N GLU A 108 -7.12 8.57 -2.55
CA GLU A 108 -7.70 7.63 -1.62
C GLU A 108 -6.59 6.74 -1.04
N ILE A 109 -6.49 6.66 0.29
CA ILE A 109 -5.52 5.79 0.95
C ILE A 109 -6.12 4.38 1.06
N HIS A 110 -5.53 3.38 0.38
CA HIS A 110 -6.08 2.03 0.42
C HIS A 110 -5.77 1.31 1.75
N GLY A 111 -6.68 1.49 2.72
CA GLY A 111 -6.63 0.90 4.07
C GLY A 111 -7.37 -0.43 4.26
N ALA A 112 -7.60 -1.22 3.22
CA ALA A 112 -8.58 -2.32 3.24
C ALA A 112 -8.07 -3.58 2.52
N HIS A 113 -8.93 -4.60 2.44
CA HIS A 113 -8.74 -5.88 1.72
C HIS A 113 -7.50 -6.70 2.09
N GLY A 114 -6.98 -6.53 3.31
CA GLY A 114 -5.85 -7.28 3.85
C GLY A 114 -4.48 -6.79 3.38
N TYR A 115 -4.40 -5.60 2.77
CA TYR A 115 -3.15 -4.98 2.35
C TYR A 115 -2.40 -4.32 3.50
N LEU A 116 -1.26 -3.66 3.23
CA LEU A 116 -0.28 -3.30 4.26
C LEU A 116 -0.90 -2.58 5.46
N LEU A 117 -1.73 -1.57 5.23
CA LEU A 117 -2.37 -0.83 6.32
C LEU A 117 -3.31 -1.70 7.15
N GLU A 118 -4.12 -2.55 6.51
CA GLU A 118 -4.98 -3.49 7.23
C GLU A 118 -4.18 -4.59 7.94
N GLN A 119 -3.01 -4.97 7.42
CA GLN A 119 -2.08 -5.90 8.08
C GLN A 119 -1.57 -5.32 9.40
N PHE A 120 -1.43 -3.99 9.53
CA PHE A 120 -1.15 -3.33 10.81
C PHE A 120 -2.41 -3.20 11.67
N MET A 121 -3.56 -2.84 11.09
CA MET A 121 -4.79 -2.62 11.86
C MET A 121 -5.39 -3.89 12.46
N LYS A 122 -5.28 -5.06 11.81
CA LYS A 122 -5.94 -6.30 12.26
C LYS A 122 -5.03 -7.12 13.20
N ASP A 123 -5.49 -7.37 14.42
CA ASP A 123 -4.80 -8.18 15.45
C ASP A 123 -4.51 -9.63 15.03
N LYS A 124 -5.33 -10.19 14.14
CA LYS A 124 -5.08 -11.53 13.55
C LYS A 124 -3.83 -11.55 12.67
N ALA A 125 -3.40 -10.41 12.15
CA ALA A 125 -2.21 -10.27 11.33
C ALA A 125 -1.06 -9.62 12.12
N ASN A 126 -1.33 -8.50 12.79
CA ASN A 126 -0.34 -7.73 13.53
C ASN A 126 -0.04 -8.35 14.91
N ASP A 127 1.08 -9.05 14.99
CA ASP A 127 1.62 -9.65 16.22
C ASP A 127 2.86 -8.89 16.74
N ARG A 128 3.01 -7.60 16.40
CA ARG A 128 4.07 -6.75 16.92
C ARG A 128 3.88 -6.47 18.42
N THR A 129 4.98 -6.20 19.10
CA THR A 129 5.03 -5.84 20.53
C THR A 129 5.59 -4.43 20.77
N ASP A 130 5.86 -3.69 19.70
CA ASP A 130 6.35 -2.31 19.72
C ASP A 130 5.19 -1.29 19.65
N GLU A 131 5.50 -0.01 19.43
CA GLU A 131 4.51 1.07 19.34
C GLU A 131 3.53 0.96 18.16
N TYR A 132 3.74 0.00 17.25
CA TYR A 132 2.87 -0.29 16.12
C TYR A 132 2.05 -1.58 16.31
N GLY A 133 2.09 -2.21 17.49
CA GLY A 133 1.36 -3.44 17.82
C GLY A 133 0.63 -3.43 19.16
N GLY A 134 -0.17 -4.48 19.40
CA GLY A 134 -0.93 -4.66 20.64
C GLY A 134 -2.23 -3.85 20.68
N SER A 135 -2.21 -2.68 21.31
CA SER A 135 -3.41 -1.86 21.53
C SER A 135 -4.05 -1.44 20.19
N LEU A 136 -5.36 -1.10 20.21
CA LEU A 136 -6.03 -0.56 19.02
C LEU A 136 -5.35 0.73 18.55
N GLU A 137 -4.94 1.60 19.48
CA GLU A 137 -4.20 2.82 19.18
C GLU A 137 -2.92 2.53 18.40
N ASN A 138 -2.08 1.63 18.91
CA ASN A 138 -0.82 1.26 18.25
C ASN A 138 -1.04 0.63 16.88
N ARG A 139 -2.06 -0.23 16.74
CA ARG A 139 -2.41 -0.85 15.45
C ARG A 139 -2.93 0.16 14.41
N CYS A 140 -3.56 1.24 14.85
CA CYS A 140 -4.01 2.33 13.98
C CYS A 140 -2.92 3.37 13.70
N ARG A 141 -1.86 3.46 14.54
CA ARG A 141 -0.79 4.46 14.48
C ARG A 141 -0.23 4.64 13.08
N PHE A 142 0.22 3.56 12.45
CA PHE A 142 0.81 3.62 11.11
C PHE A 142 -0.15 4.18 10.04
N THR A 143 -1.43 3.79 10.08
CA THR A 143 -2.42 4.31 9.13
C THR A 143 -2.69 5.79 9.37
N LEU A 144 -2.75 6.23 10.63
CA LEU A 144 -2.97 7.63 10.97
C LEU A 144 -1.76 8.51 10.64
N GLU A 145 -0.53 8.00 10.81
CA GLU A 145 0.69 8.69 10.37
C GLU A 145 0.69 8.91 8.85
N ILE A 146 0.22 7.94 8.06
CA ILE A 146 0.05 8.10 6.61
C ILE A 146 -1.02 9.13 6.29
N VAL A 147 -2.18 9.09 6.96
CA VAL A 147 -3.25 10.09 6.76
C VAL A 147 -2.71 11.48 7.05
N GLU A 148 -2.08 11.68 8.21
CA GLU A 148 -1.49 12.96 8.61
C GLU A 148 -0.46 13.46 7.58
N ALA A 149 0.48 12.60 7.17
CA ALA A 149 1.51 12.96 6.20
C ALA A 149 0.95 13.35 4.84
N VAL A 150 -0.08 12.64 4.36
CA VAL A 150 -0.77 12.96 3.11
C VAL A 150 -1.53 14.29 3.24
N THR A 151 -2.28 14.50 4.32
CA THR A 151 -3.03 15.75 4.54
C THR A 151 -2.16 16.97 4.76
N ASN A 152 -0.93 16.79 5.24
CA ASN A 152 0.03 17.89 5.37
C ASN A 152 0.72 18.23 4.03
N GLU A 153 0.66 17.32 3.05
CA GLU A 153 1.31 17.48 1.76
C GLU A 153 0.39 18.11 0.70
N ILE A 154 -0.89 17.70 0.68
CA ILE A 154 -1.89 18.10 -0.32
C ILE A 154 -3.21 18.51 0.34
#